data_AF-A0A838I258-F1
#
_entry.id   AF-A0A838I258-F1
#
_cell.length_a   1.000
_cell.length_b   1.000
_cell.length_c   1.000
_cell.angle_alpha   90.00
_cell.angle_beta   90.00
_cell.angle_gamma   90.00
#
_symmetry.space_group_name_H-M   'P 1'
#
loop_
_entity.id
_entity.type
_entity.pdbx_description
1 polymer ?
#
loop_
_entity_poly.entity_id
_entity_poly.type
_entity_poly.pdbx_seq_one_letter_code
_entity_poly.pdbx_strand_id
1 'polypeptide(L)'
;MITDLRFALRQLLKSPGFTALTVITLALGIGMNTAIFSLINELFLRGLPFQEPNRIVVLEAEAKERNLEELPMSVPRFWHYRDGQTVFTQLAADAGTGYI
;
A
#
# COMPACT_ATOMS: atom_id res chain seq x y z
N MET A 1 3.98 -24.48 35.83
CA MET A 1 3.58 -23.51 34.79
C MET A 1 3.40 -22.09 35.33
N ILE A 2 2.40 -21.78 36.17
CA ILE A 2 2.24 -20.40 36.71
C ILE A 2 3.42 -19.94 37.57
N THR A 3 4.05 -20.87 38.29
CA THR A 3 5.23 -20.62 39.13
C THR A 3 6.44 -20.25 38.28
N ASP A 4 6.62 -20.91 37.14
CA ASP A 4 7.72 -20.67 36.20
C ASP A 4 7.61 -19.28 35.58
N LEU A 5 6.38 -18.85 35.25
CA LEU A 5 6.11 -17.52 34.70
C LEU A 5 6.43 -16.41 35.72
N ARG A 6 6.03 -16.59 37.00
CA ARG A 6 6.39 -15.65 38.08
C ARG A 6 7.90 -15.61 38.32
N PHE A 7 8.58 -16.75 38.22
CA PHE A 7 10.02 -16.84 38.38
C PHE A 7 10.74 -16.10 37.25
N ALA A 8 10.34 -16.31 35.99
CA ALA A 8 10.87 -15.61 34.83
C ALA A 8 10.68 -14.08 34.90
N LEU A 9 9.48 -13.61 35.30
CA LEU A 9 9.21 -12.18 35.52
C LEU A 9 10.10 -11.58 36.61
N ARG A 10 10.31 -12.31 37.70
CA ARG A 10 11.19 -11.88 38.79
C ARG A 10 12.66 -11.87 38.36
N GLN A 11 13.07 -12.76 37.45
CA GLN A 11 14.38 -12.77 36.83
C GLN A 11 14.58 -11.53 35.95
N LEU A 12 13.61 -11.21 35.09
CA LEU A 12 13.61 -10.02 34.24
C LEU A 12 13.70 -8.71 35.03
N LEU A 13 13.03 -8.63 36.19
CA LEU A 13 13.08 -7.47 37.08
C LEU A 13 14.41 -7.34 37.85
N LYS A 14 15.20 -8.41 37.99
CA LYS A 14 16.53 -8.37 38.64
C LYS A 14 17.63 -7.80 37.73
N SER A 15 17.47 -7.88 36.41
CA SER A 15 18.43 -7.38 35.42
C SER A 15 17.79 -6.34 34.48
N PRO A 16 17.36 -5.18 35.01
CA PRO A 16 16.54 -4.23 34.27
C PRO A 16 17.21 -3.68 33.00
N GLY A 17 18.54 -3.50 32.99
CA GLY A 17 19.27 -3.02 31.82
C GLY A 17 19.24 -4.00 30.63
N PHE A 18 19.50 -5.28 30.89
CA PHE A 18 19.41 -6.32 29.85
C PHE A 18 17.98 -6.48 29.35
N THR A 19 17.02 -6.52 30.28
CA THR A 19 15.59 -6.62 29.95
C THR A 19 15.13 -5.46 29.07
N ALA A 20 15.51 -4.22 29.40
CA ALA A 20 15.17 -3.05 28.60
C ALA A 20 15.73 -3.14 27.17
N LEU A 21 17.00 -3.54 27.02
CA LEU A 21 17.61 -3.72 25.71
C LEU A 21 16.87 -4.77 24.89
N THR A 22 16.59 -5.94 25.47
CA THR A 22 15.85 -7.02 24.79
C THR A 22 14.46 -6.56 24.37
N VAL A 23 13.73 -5.86 25.25
CA VAL A 23 12.40 -5.33 24.94
C VAL A 23 12.46 -4.31 23.80
N ILE A 24 13.44 -3.40 23.80
CA ILE A 24 13.61 -2.41 22.73
C ILE A 24 13.94 -3.11 21.41
N THR A 25 14.88 -4.06 21.40
CA THR A 25 15.24 -4.80 20.18
C THR A 25 14.05 -5.58 19.63
N LEU A 26 13.28 -6.24 20.49
CA LEU A 26 12.09 -6.98 20.09
C LEU A 26 11.00 -6.04 19.56
N ALA A 27 10.76 -4.92 20.24
CA ALA A 27 9.82 -3.90 19.80
C ALA A 27 10.22 -3.29 18.46
N LEU A 28 11.52 -3.04 18.23
CA LEU A 28 12.03 -2.55 16.95
C LEU A 28 11.83 -3.57 15.84
N GLY A 29 12.14 -4.84 16.08
CA GLY A 29 11.97 -5.90 15.07
C GLY A 29 10.50 -6.06 14.65
N ILE A 30 9.59 -6.09 15.62
CA ILE A 30 8.15 -6.22 15.36
C ILE A 30 7.60 -4.93 14.72
N GLY A 31 7.97 -3.78 15.27
CA GLY A 31 7.51 -2.47 14.83
C GLY A 31 7.98 -2.12 13.43
N MET A 32 9.22 -2.46 13.07
CA MET A 32 9.79 -2.22 11.75
C MET A 32 9.05 -3.01 10.67
N ASN A 33 8.80 -4.30 10.89
CA ASN A 33 8.02 -5.11 9.94
C ASN A 33 6.61 -4.53 9.74
N THR A 34 5.98 -4.10 10.83
CA THR A 34 4.65 -3.47 10.81
C THR A 34 4.68 -2.13 10.09
N ALA A 35 5.68 -1.29 10.33
CA ALA A 35 5.82 0.03 9.72
C ALA A 35 6.08 -0.07 8.21
N ILE A 36 6.94 -1.01 7.79
CA ILE A 36 7.19 -1.27 6.37
C ILE A 36 5.91 -1.74 5.68
N PHE A 37 5.18 -2.70 6.28
CA PHE A 37 3.93 -3.18 5.69
C PHE A 37 2.85 -2.09 5.63
N SER A 38 2.71 -1.28 6.68
CA SER A 38 1.80 -0.13 6.70
C SER A 38 2.17 0.90 5.64
N LEU A 39 3.45 1.23 5.49
CA LEU A 39 3.95 2.17 4.48
C LEU A 39 3.70 1.63 3.07
N ILE A 40 4.01 0.35 2.82
CA ILE A 40 3.74 -0.29 1.53
C ILE A 40 2.24 -0.30 1.27
N ASN A 41 1.44 -0.66 2.27
CA ASN A 41 -0.01 -0.65 2.13
C ASN A 41 -0.54 0.77 1.88
N GLU A 42 0.07 1.79 2.44
CA GLU A 42 -0.37 3.17 2.25
C GLU A 42 0.06 3.77 0.91
N LEU A 43 1.29 3.50 0.48
CA LEU A 43 1.85 4.04 -0.76
C LEU A 43 1.48 3.22 -1.99
N PHE A 44 1.46 1.89 -1.89
CA PHE A 44 1.23 0.99 -3.02
C PHE A 44 -0.20 0.44 -3.06
N LEU A 45 -0.85 0.20 -1.92
CA LEU A 45 -2.18 -0.44 -1.88
C LEU A 45 -3.33 0.56 -1.62
N ARG A 46 -3.10 1.66 -0.90
CA ARG A 46 -4.02 2.81 -0.77
C ARG A 46 -3.86 3.85 -1.88
N GLY A 47 -3.06 3.52 -2.89
CA GLY A 47 -2.76 4.39 -4.02
C GLY A 47 -3.88 4.51 -5.06
N LEU A 48 -5.07 3.95 -4.86
CA LEU A 48 -6.22 4.22 -5.72
C LEU A 48 -7.47 4.35 -4.84
N PRO A 49 -8.23 5.48 -4.86
CA PRO A 49 -9.45 5.67 -4.08
C PRO A 49 -10.62 4.83 -4.62
N PHE A 50 -10.34 3.61 -5.09
CA PHE A 50 -11.32 2.68 -5.62
C PHE A 50 -11.67 1.65 -4.54
N GLN A 51 -12.96 1.55 -4.23
CA GLN A 51 -13.44 0.69 -3.15
C GLN A 51 -13.24 -0.81 -3.43
N GLU A 52 -13.03 -1.18 -4.70
CA GLU A 52 -12.89 -2.57 -5.15
C GLU A 52 -11.63 -2.77 -6.03
N PRO A 53 -10.43 -2.94 -5.42
CA PRO A 53 -9.17 -3.02 -6.16
C PRO A 53 -9.09 -4.20 -7.14
N ASN A 54 -9.85 -5.28 -6.89
CA ASN A 54 -9.89 -6.45 -7.77
C ASN A 54 -10.64 -6.22 -9.09
N ARG A 55 -11.32 -5.07 -9.27
CA ARG A 55 -12.07 -4.72 -10.50
C ARG A 55 -11.41 -3.61 -11.31
N ILE A 56 -10.20 -3.22 -10.97
CA ILE A 56 -9.47 -2.17 -11.66
C ILE A 56 -8.94 -2.71 -12.98
N VAL A 57 -9.13 -1.93 -14.04
CA VAL A 57 -8.64 -2.24 -15.40
C VAL A 57 -7.88 -1.03 -15.90
N VAL A 58 -6.74 -1.25 -16.56
CA VAL A 58 -5.94 -0.19 -17.17
C VAL A 58 -6.43 0.03 -18.60
N LEU A 59 -6.73 1.29 -18.94
CA LEU A 59 -7.13 1.70 -20.28
C LEU A 59 -5.92 2.30 -20.99
N GLU A 60 -5.41 1.59 -21.98
CA GLU A 60 -4.28 2.04 -22.81
C GLU A 60 -4.80 2.53 -24.16
N ALA A 61 -4.20 3.60 -24.69
CA ALA A 61 -4.52 4.03 -26.04
C ALA A 61 -3.60 3.32 -27.02
N GLU A 62 -4.17 2.75 -28.08
CA GLU A 62 -3.41 2.08 -29.15
C GLU A 62 -3.57 2.84 -30.46
N ALA A 63 -2.47 2.93 -31.24
CA ALA A 63 -2.54 3.34 -32.64
C ALA A 63 -2.12 2.16 -33.52
N LYS A 64 -3.09 1.30 -33.79
CA LYS A 64 -2.92 0.08 -34.60
C LYS A 64 -2.31 0.33 -35.97
N GLU A 65 -2.59 1.49 -36.57
CA GLU A 65 -2.03 1.89 -37.88
C GLU A 65 -0.52 2.21 -37.84
N ARG A 66 0.01 2.53 -36.66
CA ARG A 66 1.42 2.90 -36.45
C ARG A 66 2.21 1.83 -35.70
N ASN A 67 1.61 0.67 -35.39
CA ASN A 67 2.18 -0.35 -34.49
C ASN A 67 2.69 0.26 -33.18
N LEU A 68 1.96 1.25 -32.64
CA LEU A 68 2.27 1.85 -31.36
C LEU A 68 1.27 1.32 -30.34
N GLU A 69 1.78 0.48 -29.46
CA GLU A 69 1.13 0.00 -28.26
C GLU A 69 1.47 0.99 -27.12
N GLU A 70 0.55 1.23 -26.19
CA GLU A 70 0.75 2.10 -25.01
C GLU A 70 1.00 3.60 -25.30
N LEU A 71 0.14 4.23 -26.10
CA LEU A 71 0.20 5.69 -26.28
C LEU A 71 -0.32 6.44 -25.04
N PRO A 72 0.36 7.50 -24.59
CA PRO A 72 -0.16 8.37 -23.55
C PRO A 72 -1.47 9.01 -24.00
N MET A 73 -2.51 8.86 -23.18
CA MET A 73 -3.81 9.46 -23.43
C MET A 73 -3.76 10.97 -23.19
N SER A 74 -4.23 11.77 -24.15
CA SER A 74 -4.35 13.21 -23.94
C SER A 74 -5.50 13.52 -22.97
N VAL A 75 -5.31 14.55 -22.14
CA VAL A 75 -6.30 14.96 -21.14
C VAL A 75 -7.71 15.13 -21.74
N PRO A 76 -7.93 15.85 -22.87
CA PRO A 76 -9.27 15.98 -23.45
C PRO A 76 -9.90 14.65 -23.87
N ARG A 77 -9.09 13.68 -24.29
CA ARG A 77 -9.57 12.35 -24.68
C ARG A 77 -10.01 11.55 -23.45
N PHE A 78 -9.32 11.69 -22.32
CA PHE A 78 -9.77 11.14 -21.04
C PHE A 78 -11.13 11.71 -20.62
N TRP A 79 -11.33 13.03 -20.65
CA TRP A 79 -12.64 13.63 -20.31
C TRP A 79 -13.76 13.10 -21.20
N HIS A 80 -13.50 12.96 -22.50
CA HIS A 80 -14.48 12.41 -23.44
C HIS A 80 -14.92 10.98 -23.05
N TYR A 81 -13.98 10.10 -22.72
CA TYR A 81 -14.31 8.75 -22.26
C TYR A 81 -14.98 8.74 -20.89
N ARG A 82 -14.48 9.53 -19.96
CA ARG A 82 -15.02 9.61 -18.59
C ARG A 82 -16.46 10.09 -18.57
N ASP A 83 -16.80 11.08 -19.41
CA ASP A 83 -18.14 11.67 -19.46
C ASP A 83 -19.10 10.83 -20.33
N GLY A 84 -18.59 10.04 -21.28
CA GLY A 84 -19.39 9.22 -22.20
C GLY A 84 -19.60 7.76 -21.77
N GLN A 85 -18.91 7.29 -20.76
CA GLN A 85 -18.96 5.89 -20.33
C GLN A 85 -20.12 5.60 -19.36
N THR A 86 -20.64 4.39 -19.40
CA THR A 86 -21.71 3.89 -18.50
C THR A 86 -21.38 2.56 -17.84
N VAL A 87 -20.21 2.00 -18.13
CA VAL A 87 -19.80 0.64 -17.75
C VAL A 87 -19.02 0.62 -16.44
N PHE A 88 -18.24 1.67 -16.19
CA PHE A 88 -17.40 1.81 -15.00
C PHE A 88 -18.03 2.79 -14.01
N THR A 89 -17.97 2.47 -12.73
CA THR A 89 -18.45 3.37 -11.69
C THR A 89 -17.62 4.65 -11.60
N GLN A 90 -16.30 4.54 -11.84
CA GLN A 90 -15.34 5.65 -11.81
C GLN A 90 -14.21 5.40 -12.81
N LEU A 91 -13.66 6.49 -13.36
CA LEU A 91 -12.39 6.48 -14.10
C LEU A 91 -11.47 7.53 -13.49
N ALA A 92 -10.19 7.19 -13.38
CA ALA A 92 -9.12 8.14 -13.04
C ALA A 92 -7.99 7.99 -14.07
N ALA A 93 -7.23 9.07 -14.25
CA ALA A 93 -5.99 9.03 -15.02
C ALA A 93 -4.81 9.40 -14.13
N ASP A 94 -3.68 8.72 -14.33
CA ASP A 94 -2.40 9.03 -13.66
C ASP A 94 -1.36 9.46 -14.70
N ALA A 95 -0.61 10.49 -14.37
CA ALA A 95 0.53 10.98 -15.14
C ALA A 95 1.87 10.80 -14.40
N GLY A 96 1.89 10.03 -13.30
CA GLY A 96 3.04 9.82 -12.42
C GLY A 96 3.24 10.93 -11.38
N THR A 97 2.36 11.93 -11.35
CA THR A 97 2.37 13.05 -10.40
C THR A 97 1.10 13.15 -9.56
N GLY A 98 0.13 12.27 -9.78
CA GLY A 98 -1.16 12.25 -9.08
C GLY A 98 -2.33 11.87 -10.01
N TYR A 99 -3.50 11.66 -9.41
CA TYR A 99 -4.71 11.24 -10.10
C TYR A 99 -5.64 12.41 -10.41
N ILE A 100 -6.26 12.40 -11.60
CA ILE A 100 -7.34 13.32 -12.04
C ILE A 100 -8.62 12.58 -12.43
#